data_AF-A0A1H8INU6-F1
#
_entry.id   AF-A0A1H8INU6-F1
#
_cell.length_a   1.000
_cell.length_b   1.000
_cell.length_c   1.000
_cell.angle_alpha   90.00
_cell.angle_beta   90.00
_cell.angle_gamma   90.00
#
_symmetry.space_group_name_H-M   'P 1'
#
loop_
_entity.id
_entity.type
_entity.pdbx_description
1 polymer ?
#
loop_
_entity_poly.entity_id
_entity_poly.type
_entity_poly.pdbx_seq_one_letter_code
_entity_poly.pdbx_strand_id
1 'polypeptide(L)'
;MVMPSQMPPPQDTGSEISPTIPPARVVAAPRVPTAELTTTPKRRTFTAKYKLRILDETDHAADTGTVSAILRREGLYSSALTD
;
A
#
# COMPACT_ATOMS: atom_id res chain seq x y z
N MET A 1 8.19 30.60 55.77
CA MET A 1 7.33 30.77 54.58
C MET A 1 5.95 30.22 54.94
N VAL A 2 5.00 31.08 55.31
CA VAL A 2 3.63 30.69 55.66
C VAL A 2 2.78 30.88 54.40
N MET A 3 2.10 29.81 53.95
CA MET A 3 1.13 29.86 52.86
C MET A 3 -0.26 30.18 53.45
N PRO A 4 -0.95 31.24 53.01
CA PRO A 4 -2.33 31.49 53.40
C PRO A 4 -3.32 30.74 52.50
N SER A 5 -4.34 30.17 53.14
CA SER A 5 -5.50 29.49 52.54
C SER A 5 -6.41 30.47 51.78
N GLN A 6 -6.93 30.06 50.62
CA GLN A 6 -8.10 30.68 50.00
C GLN A 6 -9.04 29.61 49.39
N MET A 7 -10.33 29.72 49.75
CA MET A 7 -11.48 28.89 49.38
C MET A 7 -11.92 29.09 47.89
N PRO A 8 -12.80 28.22 47.35
CA PRO A 8 -12.95 27.97 45.92
C PRO A 8 -14.03 28.86 45.25
N PRO A 9 -13.99 29.01 43.91
CA PRO A 9 -15.13 29.50 43.13
C PRO A 9 -16.03 28.35 42.59
N PRO A 10 -17.28 28.70 42.20
CA PRO A 10 -18.43 27.79 42.19
C PRO A 10 -18.60 26.95 40.92
N GLN A 11 -19.48 25.96 41.06
CA GLN A 11 -19.94 25.00 40.06
C GLN A 11 -20.63 25.71 38.89
N ASP A 12 -20.12 25.53 37.67
CA ASP A 12 -20.83 25.90 36.45
C ASP A 12 -21.48 24.66 35.82
N THR A 13 -22.77 24.80 35.59
CA THR A 13 -23.70 23.83 35.03
C THR A 13 -23.29 23.43 33.61
N GLY A 14 -22.66 22.26 33.50
CA GLY A 14 -22.39 21.60 32.22
C GLY A 14 -23.68 20.98 31.67
N SER A 15 -24.35 21.77 30.83
CA SER A 15 -25.48 21.39 29.97
C SER A 15 -25.26 20.01 29.31
N GLU A 16 -26.17 19.09 29.59
CA GLU A 16 -26.24 17.74 29.02
C GLU A 16 -26.69 17.83 27.56
N ILE A 17 -25.74 17.96 26.63
CA ILE A 17 -26.02 17.87 25.20
C ILE A 17 -25.89 16.40 24.80
N SER A 18 -27.00 15.67 24.90
CA SER A 18 -27.13 14.32 24.34
C SER A 18 -27.16 14.42 22.81
N PRO A 19 -26.17 13.87 22.06
CA PRO A 19 -26.27 13.85 20.61
C PRO A 19 -27.16 12.68 20.19
N THR A 20 -28.37 12.98 19.71
CA THR A 20 -29.20 12.03 18.96
C THR A 20 -28.50 11.65 17.67
N ILE A 21 -27.77 10.53 17.67
CA ILE A 21 -27.16 9.96 16.47
C ILE A 21 -28.26 9.21 15.70
N PRO A 22 -28.59 9.55 14.44
CA PRO A 22 -29.52 8.76 13.64
C PRO A 22 -28.95 7.35 13.41
N PRO A 23 -29.78 6.29 13.31
CA PRO A 23 -29.26 4.94 13.17
C PRO A 23 -28.47 4.82 11.87
N ALA A 24 -27.15 4.66 11.99
CA ALA A 24 -26.28 4.45 10.86
C ALA A 24 -26.72 3.18 10.11
N ARG A 25 -27.03 3.32 8.82
CA ARG A 25 -27.27 2.16 7.96
C ARG A 25 -25.93 1.44 7.76
N VAL A 26 -25.68 0.41 8.57
CA VAL A 26 -24.47 -0.40 8.48
C VAL A 26 -24.59 -1.30 7.25
N VAL A 27 -23.79 -1.03 6.22
CA VAL A 27 -23.59 -1.96 5.10
C VAL A 27 -22.45 -2.88 5.49
N ALA A 28 -22.72 -4.19 5.52
CA ALA A 28 -21.68 -5.18 5.81
C ALA A 28 -20.57 -5.09 4.76
N ALA A 29 -19.34 -4.82 5.23
CA ALA A 29 -18.18 -4.79 4.36
C ALA A 29 -17.95 -6.19 3.75
N PRO A 30 -17.57 -6.27 2.46
CA PRO A 30 -17.17 -7.54 1.85
C PRO A 30 -16.05 -8.17 2.68
N ARG A 31 -16.10 -9.50 2.86
CA ARG A 31 -15.08 -10.24 3.61
C ARG A 31 -13.79 -10.26 2.79
N VAL A 32 -12.94 -9.25 2.97
CA VAL A 32 -11.63 -9.18 2.33
C VAL A 32 -10.74 -10.27 2.95
N PRO A 33 -10.09 -11.13 2.17
CA PRO A 33 -9.11 -12.05 2.72
C PRO A 33 -8.02 -11.25 3.43
N THR A 34 -7.67 -11.66 4.65
CA THR A 34 -6.50 -11.13 5.37
C THR A 34 -5.26 -11.48 4.56
N ALA A 35 -4.53 -10.48 4.09
CA ALA A 35 -3.25 -10.71 3.41
C ALA A 35 -2.30 -11.38 4.40
N GLU A 36 -2.06 -12.69 4.24
CA GLU A 36 -1.08 -13.42 5.05
C GLU A 36 0.31 -12.88 4.73
N LEU A 37 0.85 -12.06 5.63
CA LEU A 37 2.18 -11.47 5.49
C LEU A 37 3.22 -12.56 5.81
N THR A 38 3.88 -13.08 4.77
CA THR A 38 5.03 -13.96 4.97
C THR A 38 6.20 -13.15 5.54
N THR A 39 6.84 -13.66 6.60
CA THR A 39 7.96 -12.98 7.29
C THR A 39 9.18 -12.74 6.40
N THR A 40 9.31 -13.50 5.31
CA THR A 40 10.46 -13.43 4.40
C THR A 40 10.09 -12.73 3.09
N PRO A 41 10.82 -11.67 2.68
CA PRO A 41 10.63 -11.04 1.38
C PRO A 41 11.15 -11.96 0.27
N LYS A 42 10.26 -12.38 -0.64
CA LYS A 42 10.63 -13.20 -1.81
C LYS A 42 11.03 -12.31 -2.98
N ARG A 43 12.31 -12.36 -3.37
CA ARG A 43 12.82 -11.68 -4.57
C ARG A 43 12.43 -12.48 -5.82
N ARG A 44 12.02 -11.80 -6.89
CA ARG A 44 11.80 -12.42 -8.19
C ARG A 44 13.14 -12.87 -8.77
N THR A 45 13.20 -14.09 -9.32
CA THR A 45 14.36 -14.60 -10.07
C THR A 45 13.94 -14.82 -11.52
N PHE A 46 14.73 -14.32 -12.45
CA PHE A 46 14.49 -14.48 -13.88
C PHE A 46 15.19 -15.73 -14.38
N THR A 47 14.41 -16.74 -14.74
CA THR A 47 14.95 -18.00 -15.25
C THR A 47 15.54 -17.81 -16.65
N ALA A 48 16.52 -18.63 -17.03
CA ALA A 48 17.10 -18.59 -18.37
C ALA A 48 16.04 -18.73 -19.47
N LYS A 49 15.07 -19.66 -19.27
CA LYS A 49 13.94 -19.84 -20.20
C LYS A 49 13.12 -18.55 -20.38
N TYR A 50 12.90 -17.81 -19.30
CA TYR A 50 12.16 -16.55 -19.37
C TYR A 50 12.95 -15.47 -20.12
N LYS A 51 14.25 -15.34 -19.84
CA LYS A 51 15.14 -14.42 -20.57
C LYS A 51 15.19 -14.75 -22.08
N LEU A 52 15.30 -16.03 -22.44
CA LEU A 52 15.30 -16.49 -23.83
C LEU A 52 14.00 -16.14 -24.58
N ARG A 53 12.84 -16.29 -23.92
CA ARG A 53 11.56 -15.88 -24.52
C ARG A 53 11.55 -14.39 -24.87
N ILE A 54 12.12 -13.56 -24.01
CA ILE A 54 12.15 -12.11 -24.23
C ILE A 54 13.15 -11.77 -25.33
N LEU A 55 14.30 -12.45 -25.37
CA LEU A 55 15.28 -12.27 -26.44
C LEU A 55 14.67 -12.57 -27.81
N ASP A 56 13.95 -13.69 -27.94
CA ASP A 56 13.23 -14.06 -29.16
C ASP A 56 12.20 -12.99 -29.58
N GLU A 57 11.45 -12.43 -28.63
CA GLU A 57 10.50 -11.35 -28.92
C GLU A 57 11.22 -10.05 -29.34
N THR A 58 12.37 -9.74 -28.72
CA THR A 58 13.17 -8.56 -29.10
C THR A 58 13.86 -8.73 -30.45
N ASP A 59 14.24 -9.96 -30.83
CA ASP A 59 14.82 -10.28 -32.14
C ASP A 59 13.79 -10.11 -33.27
N HIS A 60 12.51 -10.35 -32.96
CA HIS A 60 11.38 -10.11 -33.86
C HIS A 60 10.89 -8.66 -33.89
N ALA A 61 11.43 -7.77 -33.07
CA ALA A 61 11.01 -6.37 -33.02
C ALA A 61 11.50 -5.59 -34.25
N ALA A 62 10.61 -4.78 -34.84
CA ALA A 62 10.94 -4.02 -36.05
C ALA A 62 11.88 -2.83 -35.80
N ASP A 63 11.90 -2.29 -34.58
CA ASP A 63 12.65 -1.10 -34.22
C ASP A 63 13.01 -1.08 -32.72
N THR A 64 13.96 -0.21 -32.36
CA THR A 64 14.42 -0.02 -30.98
C THR A 64 13.30 0.44 -30.03
N GLY A 65 12.29 1.15 -30.54
CA GLY A 65 11.11 1.54 -29.79
C GLY A 65 10.30 0.33 -29.32
N THR A 66 10.09 -0.64 -30.22
CA THR A 66 9.40 -1.90 -29.91
C THR A 66 10.20 -2.75 -28.91
N VAL A 67 11.52 -2.85 -29.06
CA VAL A 67 12.39 -3.53 -28.07
C VAL A 67 12.21 -2.92 -26.68
N SER A 68 12.23 -1.59 -26.59
CA SER A 68 12.06 -0.89 -25.31
C SER A 68 10.65 -1.08 -24.73
N ALA A 69 9.62 -1.17 -25.58
CA ALA A 69 8.25 -1.44 -25.16
C ALA A 69 8.09 -2.83 -24.55
N ILE A 70 8.72 -3.85 -25.16
CA ILE A 70 8.75 -5.23 -24.64
C ILE A 70 9.39 -5.26 -23.25
N LEU A 71 10.58 -4.67 -23.09
CA LEU A 71 11.31 -4.66 -21.81
C LEU A 71 10.53 -3.96 -20.70
N ARG A 72 9.86 -2.84 -20.99
CA ARG A 72 9.02 -2.12 -20.03
C ARG A 72 7.80 -2.93 -19.60
N ARG A 73 7.17 -3.65 -20.53
CA ARG A 73 6.03 -4.55 -20.24
C ARG A 73 6.44 -5.68 -19.30
N GLU A 74 7.66 -6.19 -19.45
CA GLU A 74 8.20 -7.26 -18.59
C GLU A 74 8.82 -6.75 -17.28
N GLY A 75 9.02 -5.42 -17.16
CA GLY A 75 9.64 -4.76 -16.00
C GLY A 75 11.15 -5.01 -15.92
N LEU A 76 11.82 -5.08 -17.07
CA LEU A 76 13.22 -5.46 -17.20
C LEU A 76 14.07 -4.33 -17.79
N TYR A 77 15.35 -4.36 -17.45
CA TYR A 77 16.40 -3.62 -18.14
C TYR A 77 17.23 -4.57 -19.01
N SER A 78 17.94 -4.05 -20.00
CA SER A 78 18.78 -4.85 -20.89
C SER A 78 19.87 -5.64 -20.13
N SER A 79 20.44 -5.07 -19.07
CA SER A 79 21.43 -5.75 -18.22
C SER A 79 20.89 -7.04 -17.56
N ALA A 80 19.59 -7.09 -17.28
CA ALA A 80 18.97 -8.27 -16.67
C ALA A 80 18.90 -9.47 -17.63
N LEU A 81 19.04 -9.25 -18.94
CA LEU A 81 19.08 -10.33 -19.94
C LEU A 81 20.46 -10.97 -20.05
N THR A 82 21.51 -10.24 -19.70
CA THR A 82 22.91 -10.67 -19.84
C THR A 82 23.56 -11.14 -18.53
N ASP A 83 22.95 -10.81 -17.38
CA ASP A 83 23.33 -11.32 -16.05
C ASP A 83 23.12 -12.84 -15.91
#